data_AF-A0A660T1R7-F1
#
_entry.id   AF-A0A660T1R7-F1
#
_cell.length_a   1.000
_cell.length_b   1.000
_cell.length_c   1.000
_cell.angle_alpha   90.00
_cell.angle_beta   90.00
_cell.angle_gamma   90.00
#
_symmetry.space_group_name_H-M   'P 1'
#
loop_
_entity.id
_entity.type
_entity.pdbx_description
1 polymer ?
#
loop_
_entity_poly.entity_id
_entity_poly.type
_entity_poly.pdbx_seq_one_letter_code
_entity_poly.pdbx_strand_id
1 'polypeptide(L)'
;PNLLIAVQPTRGLDVGSIEYIHKRLVEQRNSGKAVLLVSLELDEILDLSDRIAVISHGELVGLVNADEIDENEAGLMMAGVSKGSE
;
A
#
# COMPACT_ATOMS: atom_id res chain seq x y z
N PRO A 1 -18.05 -3.33 9.72
CA PRO A 1 -17.88 -3.63 8.28
C PRO A 1 -16.89 -4.79 8.12
N ASN A 2 -17.07 -5.64 7.09
CA ASN A 2 -16.15 -6.75 6.80
C ASN A 2 -14.95 -6.32 5.94
N LEU A 3 -15.09 -5.18 5.24
CA LEU A 3 -14.08 -4.56 4.41
C LEU A 3 -13.99 -3.07 4.74
N LEU A 4 -12.77 -2.57 4.92
CA LEU A 4 -12.44 -1.15 4.96
C LEU A 4 -11.68 -0.78 3.69
N ILE A 5 -12.07 0.30 3.03
CA ILE A 5 -11.34 0.86 1.89
C ILE A 5 -10.85 2.24 2.29
N ALA A 6 -9.53 2.45 2.23
CA ALA A 6 -8.87 3.71 2.56
C ALA A 6 -8.11 4.21 1.33
N VAL A 7 -8.48 5.38 0.83
CA VAL A 7 -7.89 5.96 -0.39
C VAL A 7 -7.21 7.27 -0.02
N GLN A 8 -5.89 7.33 -0.19
CA GLN A 8 -5.03 8.46 0.17
C GLN A 8 -5.30 8.98 1.59
N PRO A 9 -5.33 8.11 2.62
CA PRO A 9 -5.92 8.45 3.90
C PRO A 9 -5.10 9.44 4.73
N THR A 10 -3.82 9.64 4.37
CA THR A 10 -2.83 10.45 5.09
C THR A 10 -2.40 11.71 4.34
N ARG A 11 -2.87 11.89 3.10
CA ARG A 11 -2.45 13.00 2.26
C ARG A 11 -2.77 14.37 2.88
N GLY A 12 -1.74 15.18 3.08
CA GLY A 12 -1.87 16.55 3.59
C GLY A 12 -2.17 16.65 5.09
N LEU A 13 -1.97 15.54 5.82
CA LEU A 13 -2.06 15.51 7.28
C LEU A 13 -0.70 15.78 7.93
N ASP A 14 -0.73 16.19 9.19
CA ASP A 14 0.47 16.25 10.03
C ASP A 14 0.86 14.85 10.54
N VAL A 15 2.08 14.71 11.02
CA VAL A 15 2.66 13.43 11.47
C VAL A 15 1.80 12.74 12.54
N GLY A 16 1.24 13.47 13.50
CA GLY A 16 0.43 12.87 14.57
C GLY A 16 -0.89 12.32 14.04
N SER A 17 -1.49 13.02 13.08
CA SER A 17 -2.70 12.55 12.39
C SER A 17 -2.42 11.32 11.51
N ILE A 18 -1.26 11.26 10.86
CA ILE A 18 -0.81 10.11 10.06
C ILE A 18 -0.72 8.86 10.95
N GLU A 19 0.03 8.94 12.05
CA GLU A 19 0.19 7.82 13.00
C GLU A 19 -1.16 7.34 13.55
N TYR A 20 -2.06 8.28 13.85
CA TYR A 20 -3.41 7.94 14.30
C TYR A 20 -4.15 7.11 13.25
N ILE A 21 -4.15 7.54 11.99
CA ILE A 21 -4.82 6.83 10.89
C ILE A 21 -4.21 5.43 10.70
N HIS A 22 -2.88 5.33 10.64
CA HIS A 22 -2.15 4.06 10.50
C HIS A 22 -2.55 3.06 11.59
N LYS A 23 -2.56 3.51 12.86
CA LYS A 23 -2.99 2.68 13.98
C LYS A 23 -4.41 2.15 13.81
N ARG A 24 -5.33 2.98 13.32
CA ARG A 24 -6.73 2.57 13.10
C ARG A 24 -6.86 1.53 11.99
N LEU A 25 -6.07 1.66 10.92
CA LEU A 25 -6.01 0.65 9.85
C LEU A 25 -5.53 -0.70 10.39
N VAL A 26 -4.44 -0.70 11.16
CA VAL A 26 -3.88 -1.88 11.82
C VAL A 26 -4.89 -2.51 12.80
N GLU A 27 -5.58 -1.70 13.61
CA GLU A 27 -6.63 -2.19 14.51
C GLU A 27 -7.77 -2.88 13.75
N GLN A 28 -8.19 -2.36 12.59
CA GLN A 28 -9.21 -3.01 11.78
C GLN A 28 -8.74 -4.36 11.23
N ARG A 29 -7.53 -4.41 10.67
CA ARG A 29 -6.90 -5.65 10.20
C ARG A 29 -6.83 -6.69 11.32
N ASN A 30 -6.29 -6.30 12.48
CA ASN A 30 -6.14 -7.18 13.64
C ASN A 30 -7.50 -7.65 14.21
N SER A 31 -8.57 -6.91 13.96
CA SER A 31 -9.95 -7.32 14.28
C SER A 31 -10.56 -8.31 13.27
N GLY A 32 -9.75 -8.86 12.34
CA GLY A 32 -10.17 -9.82 11.33
C GLY A 32 -10.88 -9.21 10.13
N LYS A 33 -10.76 -7.89 9.90
CA LYS A 33 -11.39 -7.21 8.75
C LYS A 33 -10.41 -7.10 7.60
N ALA A 34 -10.91 -7.24 6.37
CA ALA A 34 -10.12 -6.92 5.19
C ALA A 34 -9.90 -5.41 5.10
N VAL A 35 -8.69 -4.98 4.75
CA VAL A 35 -8.34 -3.59 4.51
C VAL A 35 -7.76 -3.47 3.11
N LEU A 36 -8.35 -2.63 2.27
CA LEU A 36 -7.79 -2.20 1.00
C LEU A 36 -7.27 -0.78 1.15
N LEU A 37 -5.95 -0.63 1.14
CA LEU A 37 -5.26 0.65 1.21
C LEU A 37 -4.79 1.04 -0.19
N VAL A 38 -5.12 2.27 -0.61
CA VAL A 38 -4.66 2.86 -1.87
C VAL A 38 -3.90 4.13 -1.53
N SER A 39 -2.58 4.11 -1.72
CA SER A 39 -1.71 5.24 -1.42
C SER A 39 -0.68 5.50 -2.52
N LEU A 40 -0.11 6.70 -2.50
CA LEU A 40 1.05 7.09 -3.32
C LEU A 40 2.31 7.25 -2.44
N GLU A 41 2.16 7.14 -1.12
CA GLU A 41 3.26 7.15 -0.14
C GLU A 41 3.74 5.70 0.04
N LEU A 42 4.94 5.39 -0.46
CA LEU A 42 5.45 4.03 -0.52
C LEU A 42 5.78 3.47 0.86
N ASP A 43 6.28 4.30 1.77
CA ASP A 43 6.50 4.00 3.17
C ASP A 43 5.20 3.52 3.85
N GLU A 44 4.09 4.24 3.66
CA GLU A 44 2.78 3.81 4.16
C GLU A 44 2.35 2.45 3.58
N ILE A 45 2.58 2.22 2.29
CA ILE A 45 2.23 0.94 1.66
C ILE A 45 3.07 -0.21 2.23
N LEU A 46 4.39 -0.02 2.34
CA LEU A 46 5.33 -1.03 2.82
C LEU A 46 5.11 -1.36 4.31
N ASP A 47 4.82 -0.35 5.13
CA ASP A 47 4.68 -0.53 6.58
C ASP A 47 3.34 -1.18 6.98
N LEU A 48 2.28 -0.96 6.21
CA LEU A 48 0.92 -1.38 6.60
C LEU A 48 0.40 -2.61 5.87
N SER A 49 0.90 -2.90 4.68
CA SER A 49 0.32 -3.91 3.79
C SER A 49 0.93 -5.28 4.01
N ASP A 50 0.12 -6.33 3.91
CA ASP A 50 0.62 -7.70 3.82
C ASP A 50 1.03 -8.05 2.37
N ARG A 51 0.30 -7.50 1.40
CA ARG A 51 0.48 -7.72 -0.05
C ARG A 51 0.28 -6.41 -0.79
N ILE A 52 1.06 -6.20 -1.83
CA ILE A 52 1.08 -4.96 -2.60
C ILE A 52 0.74 -5.28 -4.06
N ALA A 53 -0.24 -4.55 -4.61
CA ALA A 53 -0.61 -4.61 -6.01
C ALA A 53 -0.17 -3.32 -6.68
N VAL A 54 0.65 -3.40 -7.71
CA VAL A 54 1.20 -2.23 -8.41
C VAL A 54 0.46 -2.02 -9.72
N ILE A 55 -0.05 -0.81 -9.91
CA ILE A 55 -0.76 -0.41 -11.14
C ILE A 55 0.07 0.65 -11.86
N SER A 56 0.27 0.46 -13.17
CA SER A 56 0.88 1.45 -14.07
C SER A 56 0.11 1.49 -15.38
N HIS A 57 -0.14 2.69 -15.90
CA HIS A 57 -0.87 2.88 -17.16
C HIS A 57 -2.24 2.18 -17.24
N GLY A 58 -2.92 2.02 -16.09
CA GLY A 58 -4.23 1.36 -16.01
C GLY A 58 -4.16 -0.17 -15.92
N GLU A 59 -2.98 -0.76 -15.94
CA GLU A 59 -2.76 -2.21 -15.90
C GLU A 59 -2.12 -2.64 -14.57
N LEU A 60 -2.47 -3.84 -14.11
CA LEU A 60 -1.83 -4.45 -12.94
C LEU A 60 -0.46 -5.02 -13.37
N VAL A 61 0.61 -4.33 -12.97
CA VAL A 61 1.99 -4.69 -13.32
C VAL A 61 2.48 -5.89 -12.50
N GLY A 62 2.02 -6.00 -11.26
CA GLY A 62 2.38 -7.13 -10.42
C GLY A 62 1.69 -7.13 -9.06
N LEU A 63 1.81 -8.28 -8.41
CA LEU A 63 1.36 -8.50 -7.05
C LEU A 63 2.49 -9.20 -6.28
N VAL A 64 2.91 -8.59 -5.19
CA VAL A 64 4.07 -9.04 -4.38
C VAL A 64 3.69 -9.07 -2.90
N ASN A 65 4.41 -9.85 -2.11
CA ASN A 65 4.32 -9.76 -0.65
C ASN A 65 5.15 -8.56 -0.18
N ALA A 66 4.68 -7.86 0.85
CA ALA A 66 5.35 -6.65 1.33
C ALA A 66 6.74 -6.94 1.94
N ASP A 67 6.97 -8.16 2.41
CA ASP A 67 8.26 -8.62 2.96
C ASP A 67 9.27 -9.06 1.89
N GLU A 68 8.87 -9.10 0.62
CA GLU A 68 9.69 -9.53 -0.52
C GLU A 68 10.13 -8.38 -1.43
N ILE A 69 9.75 -7.14 -1.11
CA ILE A 69 10.00 -5.96 -1.95
C ILE A 69 10.48 -4.77 -1.12
N ASP A 70 11.37 -3.96 -1.68
CA ASP A 70 11.76 -2.68 -1.11
C ASP A 70 11.16 -1.48 -1.86
N GLU A 71 11.35 -0.27 -1.32
CA GLU A 71 10.83 0.97 -1.90
C GLU A 71 11.32 1.21 -3.34
N ASN A 72 12.58 0.87 -3.64
CA ASN A 72 13.13 1.07 -4.98
C ASN A 72 12.49 0.12 -5.99
N GLU A 73 12.37 -1.16 -5.64
CA GLU A 73 11.72 -2.15 -6.47
C GLU A 73 10.24 -1.80 -6.71
N ALA A 74 9.53 -1.37 -5.66
CA ALA A 74 8.14 -0.92 -5.79
C ALA A 74 8.03 0.31 -6.72
N GLY A 75 8.90 1.30 -6.55
CA GLY A 75 8.97 2.48 -7.42
C GLY A 75 9.29 2.14 -8.87
N LEU A 76 10.19 1.19 -9.13
CA LEU A 76 10.50 0.68 -10.47
C LEU A 76 9.27 0.03 -11.12
N MET A 77 8.55 -0.80 -10.37
CA MET A 77 7.30 -1.41 -10.86
C MET A 77 6.23 -0.36 -11.19
N MET A 78 6.12 0.71 -10.38
CA MET A 78 5.19 1.83 -10.65
C MET A 78 5.57 2.59 -11.93
N ALA A 79 6.87 2.73 -12.19
CA ALA A 79 7.40 3.29 -13.44
C ALA A 79 7.20 2.38 -14.67
N GLY A 80 6.64 1.17 -14.49
CA GLY A 80 6.40 0.21 -15.55
C GLY A 80 7.58 -0.73 -15.83
N VAL A 81 8.62 -0.72 -14.98
CA VAL A 81 9.75 -1.65 -15.08
C VAL A 81 9.40 -2.91 -14.29
N SER A 82 8.95 -3.96 -14.98
CA SER A 82 8.66 -5.25 -14.36
C SER A 82 9.87 -6.20 -14.45
N LYS A 83 10.04 -7.11 -13.48
CA LYS A 83 11.07 -8.19 -13.50
C LYS A 83 10.87 -9.23 -14.64
N GLY A 84 10.07 -8.94 -15.67
CA GLY A 84 9.69 -9.91 -16.71
C GLY A 84 9.50 -9.33 -18.11
N SER A 85 10.20 -8.26 -18.48
CA SER A 85 10.14 -7.70 -19.85
C SER A 85 11.54 -7.56 -20.46
N GLU A 86 12.07 -8.69 -20.93
CA GLU A 86 13.01 -8.75 -22.06
C GLU A 86 12.23 -9.07 -23.34
#